data_AF-A0A0H5RD16-F1
#
_entry.id   AF-A0A0H5RD16-F1
#
_cell.length_a   1.000
_cell.length_b   1.000
_cell.length_c   1.000
_cell.angle_alpha   90.00
_cell.angle_beta   90.00
_cell.angle_gamma   90.00
#
_symmetry.space_group_name_H-M   'P 1'
#
loop_
_entity.id
_entity.type
_entity.pdbx_description
1 polymer ?
#
loop_
_entity_poly.entity_id
_entity_poly.type
_entity_poly.pdbx_seq_one_letter_code
_entity_poly.pdbx_strand_id
1 'polypeptide(L)'
;MNAFSAVLIVSAMTMLASSSALTYPQSSLLIPGQSLPDGEARWSPNLQYRMEMWNGDLFLEQWSSDLKNPNGSYIMTVWSICSLGKGVGGDLTLNPDGTLELRDANQTVLWTHSCNVNGTADAPYFAMVTDGGDLVEYKGNGTDVVWTSADVSTQNPIAGSVAKFQYGDCTLSK
;
A
#
# COMPACT_ATOMS: atom_id res chain seq x y z
N MET A 1 -3.78 -58.60 -15.10
CA MET A 1 -4.77 -57.68 -14.49
C MET A 1 -4.21 -57.30 -13.13
N ASN A 2 -3.49 -56.17 -13.04
CA ASN A 2 -2.87 -55.72 -11.79
C ASN A 2 -3.63 -54.48 -11.32
N ALA A 3 -4.19 -54.56 -10.12
CA ALA A 3 -4.85 -53.45 -9.44
C ALA A 3 -3.78 -52.60 -8.75
N PHE A 4 -3.80 -51.28 -8.98
CA PHE A 4 -3.08 -50.30 -8.16
C PHE A 4 -4.08 -49.56 -7.28
N SER A 5 -3.85 -49.68 -5.98
CA SER A 5 -4.56 -48.98 -4.91
C SER A 5 -3.91 -47.60 -4.74
N ALA A 6 -4.68 -46.52 -4.84
CA ALA A 6 -4.21 -45.16 -4.55
C ALA A 6 -4.72 -44.74 -3.17
N VAL A 7 -3.79 -44.53 -2.25
CA VAL A 7 -4.02 -44.04 -0.89
C VAL A 7 -4.29 -42.54 -0.95
N LEU A 8 -5.47 -42.12 -0.51
CA LEU A 8 -5.84 -40.71 -0.34
C LEU A 8 -5.37 -40.24 1.05
N ILE A 9 -4.37 -39.38 1.12
CA ILE A 9 -3.96 -38.73 2.37
C ILE A 9 -4.86 -37.49 2.55
N VAL A 10 -5.76 -37.54 3.53
CA VAL A 10 -6.53 -36.38 3.98
C VAL A 10 -5.76 -35.74 5.14
N SER A 11 -5.13 -34.60 4.91
CA SER A 11 -4.57 -33.78 5.99
C SER A 11 -5.70 -33.07 6.72
N ALA A 12 -5.90 -33.40 7.99
CA ALA A 12 -6.79 -32.68 8.88
C ALA A 12 -6.15 -31.33 9.27
N MET A 13 -6.79 -30.23 8.91
CA MET A 13 -6.41 -28.88 9.35
C MET A 13 -7.17 -28.58 10.64
N THR A 14 -6.46 -28.58 11.75
CA THR A 14 -7.00 -28.25 13.07
C THR A 14 -7.38 -26.76 13.11
N MET A 15 -8.68 -26.44 13.15
CA MET A 15 -9.14 -25.08 13.38
C MET A 15 -8.99 -24.72 14.87
N LEU A 16 -8.25 -23.66 15.17
CA LEU A 16 -8.25 -23.02 16.48
C LEU A 16 -8.83 -21.61 16.37
N ALA A 17 -9.90 -21.40 17.15
CA ALA A 17 -10.56 -20.17 17.60
C ALA A 17 -10.49 -18.93 16.68
N SER A 18 -11.61 -18.61 16.04
CA SER A 18 -11.87 -17.32 15.40
C SER A 18 -12.10 -16.22 16.44
N SER A 19 -11.08 -15.38 16.66
CA SER A 19 -11.36 -13.97 16.90
C SER A 19 -11.70 -13.34 15.55
N SER A 20 -12.76 -12.55 15.49
CA SER A 20 -13.15 -11.78 14.30
C SER A 20 -12.17 -10.63 14.08
N ALA A 21 -10.94 -10.95 13.72
CA ALA A 21 -10.00 -10.01 13.12
C ALA A 21 -10.43 -9.82 11.66
N LEU A 22 -10.52 -8.56 11.22
CA LEU A 22 -10.68 -8.26 9.79
C LEU A 22 -9.48 -8.87 9.06
N THR A 23 -9.70 -9.97 8.32
CA THR A 23 -8.65 -10.62 7.54
C THR A 23 -8.53 -9.91 6.20
N TYR A 24 -7.73 -8.85 6.17
CA TYR A 24 -7.36 -8.22 4.90
C TYR A 24 -6.43 -9.14 4.10
N PRO A 25 -6.58 -9.21 2.77
CA PRO A 25 -5.66 -9.97 1.95
C PRO A 25 -4.25 -9.35 2.05
N GLN A 26 -3.22 -10.18 2.20
CA GLN A 26 -1.82 -9.72 2.35
C GLN A 26 -1.37 -8.87 1.16
N SER A 27 -1.93 -9.09 -0.03
CA SER A 27 -1.68 -8.28 -1.23
C SER A 27 -2.11 -6.81 -1.10
N SER A 28 -2.93 -6.49 -0.11
CA SER A 28 -3.44 -5.14 0.15
C SER A 28 -2.69 -4.41 1.25
N LEU A 29 -1.84 -5.12 2.00
CA LEU A 29 -1.24 -4.63 3.23
C LEU A 29 0.21 -4.23 3.01
N LEU A 30 0.60 -3.17 3.71
CA LEU A 30 1.96 -2.87 4.10
C LEU A 30 2.01 -2.91 5.63
N ILE A 31 2.69 -3.90 6.20
CA ILE A 31 2.82 -4.06 7.66
C ILE A 31 4.16 -3.48 8.14
N PRO A 32 4.33 -3.25 9.45
CA PRO A 32 5.50 -2.55 9.95
C PRO A 32 6.78 -3.33 9.69
N GLY A 33 7.83 -2.61 9.27
CA GLY A 33 9.09 -3.18 8.81
C GLY A 33 9.09 -3.68 7.36
N GLN A 34 7.97 -3.53 6.63
CA GLN A 34 7.93 -3.82 5.20
C GLN A 34 8.09 -2.57 4.35
N SER A 35 8.67 -2.80 3.19
CA SER A 35 8.82 -1.82 2.11
C SER A 35 8.07 -2.31 0.87
N LEU A 36 7.47 -1.39 0.15
CA LEU A 36 7.02 -1.56 -1.22
C LEU A 36 8.11 -0.98 -2.13
N PRO A 37 8.95 -1.81 -2.77
CA PRO A 37 10.01 -1.34 -3.65
C PRO A 37 9.47 -0.90 -5.02
N ASP A 38 10.29 -0.14 -5.75
CA ASP A 38 9.99 0.27 -7.13
C ASP A 38 9.67 -0.92 -8.05
N GLY A 39 8.59 -0.78 -8.84
CA GLY A 39 8.03 -1.82 -9.70
C GLY A 39 7.08 -2.80 -8.99
N GLU A 40 6.88 -2.68 -7.68
CA GLU A 40 5.86 -3.45 -6.96
C GLU A 40 4.58 -2.65 -6.70
N ALA A 41 3.49 -3.40 -6.52
CA ALA A 41 2.19 -2.85 -6.17
C ALA A 41 1.53 -3.59 -5.01
N ARG A 42 0.58 -2.91 -4.36
CA ARG A 42 -0.43 -3.47 -3.46
C ARG A 42 -1.82 -3.16 -4.01
N TRP A 43 -2.73 -4.11 -3.92
CA TRP A 43 -4.06 -4.03 -4.53
C TRP A 43 -5.12 -3.84 -3.48
N SER A 44 -6.17 -3.06 -3.75
CA SER A 44 -7.37 -3.09 -2.92
C SER A 44 -8.02 -4.48 -2.95
N PRO A 45 -8.74 -4.89 -1.90
CA PRO A 45 -9.45 -6.16 -1.87
C PRO A 45 -10.38 -6.41 -3.08
N ASN A 46 -11.02 -5.37 -3.59
CA ASN A 46 -11.89 -5.44 -4.77
C ASN A 46 -11.16 -5.37 -6.12
N LEU A 47 -9.81 -5.26 -6.12
CA LEU A 47 -8.96 -5.15 -7.30
C LEU A 47 -9.26 -3.95 -8.22
N GLN A 48 -10.00 -2.95 -7.72
CA GLN A 48 -10.32 -1.72 -8.46
C GLN A 48 -9.30 -0.60 -8.23
N TYR A 49 -8.42 -0.76 -7.24
CA TYR A 49 -7.40 0.22 -6.93
C TYR A 49 -6.08 -0.47 -6.66
N ARG A 50 -4.99 0.23 -6.97
CA ARG A 50 -3.65 -0.23 -6.64
C ARG A 50 -2.78 0.93 -6.21
N MET A 51 -1.93 0.66 -5.23
CA MET A 51 -0.81 1.51 -4.87
C MET A 51 0.44 0.90 -5.50
N GLU A 52 1.11 1.64 -6.35
CA GLU A 52 2.29 1.19 -7.09
C GLU A 52 3.44 2.18 -6.90
N MET A 53 4.63 1.63 -6.66
CA MET A 53 5.86 2.39 -6.79
C MET A 53 6.34 2.26 -8.24
N TRP A 54 6.53 3.38 -8.92
CA TRP A 54 7.04 3.38 -10.28
C TRP A 54 8.00 4.54 -10.53
N ASN A 55 9.23 4.22 -10.92
CA ASN A 55 10.28 5.18 -11.22
C ASN A 55 10.53 6.16 -10.06
N GLY A 56 10.44 5.68 -8.82
CA GLY A 56 10.65 6.48 -7.60
C GLY A 56 9.47 7.33 -7.15
N ASP A 57 8.35 7.29 -7.89
CA ASP A 57 7.10 7.94 -7.52
C ASP A 57 6.10 6.92 -6.94
N LEU A 58 5.27 7.38 -6.02
CA LEU A 58 4.17 6.58 -5.48
C LEU A 58 2.86 6.99 -6.15
N PHE A 59 2.18 6.03 -6.75
CA PHE A 59 0.87 6.23 -7.37
C PHE A 59 -0.19 5.43 -6.64
N LEU A 60 -1.32 6.06 -6.40
CA LEU A 60 -2.58 5.40 -6.08
C LEU A 60 -3.51 5.58 -7.26
N GLU A 61 -3.88 4.47 -7.87
CA GLU A 61 -4.51 4.44 -9.17
C GLU A 61 -5.83 3.69 -9.12
N GLN A 62 -6.81 4.18 -9.86
CA GLN A 62 -7.98 3.40 -10.21
C GLN A 62 -7.64 2.46 -11.37
N TRP A 63 -7.91 1.18 -11.16
CA TRP A 63 -7.69 0.09 -12.09
C TRP A 63 -9.03 -0.53 -12.49
N SER A 64 -9.22 -0.78 -13.79
CA SER A 64 -10.37 -1.54 -14.27
C SER A 64 -9.91 -2.75 -15.05
N SER A 65 -10.32 -3.92 -14.57
CA SER A 65 -10.38 -5.13 -15.38
C SER A 65 -11.78 -5.23 -16.03
N ASP A 66 -12.02 -4.45 -17.07
CA ASP A 66 -13.16 -4.71 -17.96
C ASP A 66 -12.99 -6.13 -18.56
N LEU A 67 -14.09 -6.86 -18.76
CA LEU A 67 -14.12 -8.12 -19.49
C LEU A 67 -13.43 -8.05 -20.87
N LYS A 68 -13.36 -6.85 -21.46
CA LYS A 68 -12.63 -6.58 -22.72
C LYS A 68 -11.12 -6.41 -22.57
N ASN A 69 -10.64 -6.12 -21.37
CA ASN A 69 -9.22 -6.09 -21.05
C ASN A 69 -8.98 -6.89 -19.76
N PRO A 70 -8.88 -8.23 -19.85
CA PRO A 70 -8.74 -9.10 -18.68
C PRO A 70 -7.42 -8.90 -17.93
N ASN A 71 -6.43 -8.27 -18.57
CA ASN A 71 -5.18 -7.87 -17.93
C ASN A 71 -5.32 -6.55 -17.17
N GLY A 72 -6.48 -5.89 -17.27
CA GLY A 72 -6.80 -4.61 -16.69
C GLY A 72 -6.10 -3.43 -17.36
N SER A 73 -6.61 -2.24 -17.07
CA SER A 73 -6.00 -0.98 -17.46
C SER A 73 -6.13 0.03 -16.34
N TYR A 74 -5.06 0.79 -16.13
CA TYR A 74 -5.09 2.04 -15.40
C TYR A 74 -6.12 2.96 -16.03
N ILE A 75 -7.03 3.49 -15.22
CA ILE A 75 -8.02 4.47 -15.65
C ILE A 75 -7.51 5.87 -15.35
N MET A 76 -7.14 6.12 -14.09
CA MET A 76 -6.73 7.43 -13.59
C MET A 76 -5.94 7.35 -12.28
N THR A 77 -5.04 8.31 -12.07
CA THR A 77 -4.36 8.52 -10.78
C THR A 77 -5.28 9.30 -9.86
N VAL A 78 -5.62 8.72 -8.71
CA VAL A 78 -6.50 9.35 -7.71
C VAL A 78 -5.69 10.10 -6.65
N TRP A 79 -4.46 9.67 -6.38
CA TRP A 79 -3.50 10.34 -5.50
C TRP A 79 -2.07 9.92 -5.86
N SER A 80 -1.09 10.80 -5.63
CA SER A 80 0.32 10.46 -5.84
C SER A 80 1.27 11.29 -4.98
N ILE A 81 2.46 10.72 -4.76
CA ILE A 81 3.64 11.46 -4.29
C ILE A 81 4.69 11.37 -5.37
N CYS A 82 5.07 12.51 -5.93
CA CYS A 82 6.10 12.59 -6.97
C CYS A 82 7.43 13.03 -6.36
N SER A 83 8.51 12.33 -6.69
CA SER A 83 9.90 12.54 -6.29
C SER A 83 10.62 13.71 -7.00
N LEU A 84 9.90 14.50 -7.81
CA LEU A 84 10.42 15.62 -8.61
C LEU A 84 11.74 15.34 -9.36
N GLY A 85 11.94 14.09 -9.80
CA GLY A 85 13.15 13.70 -10.53
C GLY A 85 14.39 13.45 -9.66
N LYS A 86 14.21 13.22 -8.34
CA LYS A 86 15.30 12.86 -7.42
C LYS A 86 15.81 11.42 -7.56
N GLY A 87 15.20 10.59 -8.40
CA GLY A 87 15.81 9.32 -8.83
C GLY A 87 14.82 8.32 -9.39
N VAL A 88 15.32 7.46 -10.28
CA VAL A 88 14.68 6.19 -10.66
C VAL A 88 14.89 5.23 -9.49
N GLY A 89 13.82 4.58 -9.00
CA GLY A 89 13.90 3.66 -7.87
C GLY A 89 13.63 4.31 -6.51
N GLY A 90 13.45 3.46 -5.49
CA GLY A 90 13.09 3.86 -4.13
C GLY A 90 12.16 2.84 -3.48
N ASP A 91 11.58 3.23 -2.35
CA ASP A 91 10.56 2.44 -1.66
C ASP A 91 9.58 3.31 -0.87
N LEU A 92 8.38 2.78 -0.67
CA LEU A 92 7.47 3.22 0.38
C LEU A 92 7.60 2.24 1.55
N THR A 93 8.01 2.72 2.71
CA THR A 93 8.27 1.90 3.90
C THR A 93 7.34 2.29 5.04
N LEU A 94 6.66 1.30 5.64
CA LEU A 94 6.00 1.49 6.93
C LEU A 94 6.97 1.05 8.03
N ASN A 95 7.48 2.00 8.80
CA ASN A 95 8.42 1.73 9.86
C ASN A 95 7.75 1.10 11.09
N PRO A 96 8.48 0.36 11.93
CA PRO A 96 7.95 -0.23 13.17
C PRO A 96 7.31 0.77 14.15
N ASP A 97 7.66 2.06 14.05
CA ASP A 97 7.17 3.13 14.90
C ASP A 97 5.85 3.76 14.43
N GLY A 98 5.29 3.30 13.29
CA GLY A 98 4.10 3.89 12.66
C GLY A 98 4.42 5.10 11.77
N THR A 99 5.67 5.27 11.35
CA THR A 99 6.05 6.29 10.37
C THR A 99 6.04 5.69 8.97
N LEU A 100 5.22 6.24 8.07
CA LEU A 100 5.18 5.90 6.66
C LEU A 100 6.09 6.85 5.87
N GLU A 101 7.04 6.31 5.12
CA GLU A 101 8.05 7.12 4.42
C GLU A 101 8.20 6.70 2.97
N LEU A 102 8.23 7.69 2.08
CA LEU A 102 8.73 7.52 0.72
C LEU A 102 10.21 7.87 0.72
N ARG A 103 11.05 6.96 0.23
CA ARG A 103 12.50 7.14 0.14
C ARG A 103 12.98 7.01 -1.30
N ASP A 104 13.98 7.81 -1.66
CA ASP A 104 14.68 7.66 -2.92
C ASP A 104 15.61 6.42 -2.92
N ALA A 105 16.20 6.09 -4.06
CA ALA A 105 17.14 4.98 -4.20
C ALA A 105 18.38 5.07 -3.26
N ASN A 106 18.72 6.25 -2.74
CA ASN A 106 19.79 6.48 -1.77
C ASN A 106 19.30 6.44 -0.31
N GLN A 107 18.05 6.04 -0.09
CA GLN A 107 17.39 6.00 1.22
C GLN A 107 17.16 7.39 1.84
N THR A 108 17.17 8.45 1.03
CA THR A 108 16.80 9.80 1.46
C THR A 108 15.29 9.89 1.54
N VAL A 109 14.76 10.33 2.69
CA VAL A 109 13.31 10.53 2.86
C VAL A 109 12.84 11.70 2.00
N LEU A 110 11.91 11.43 1.09
CA LEU A 110 11.29 12.39 0.18
C LEU A 110 9.94 12.87 0.70
N TRP A 111 9.20 12.01 1.39
CA TRP A 111 7.93 12.31 2.03
C TRP A 111 7.78 11.44 3.27
N THR A 112 7.12 11.97 4.30
CA THR A 112 6.85 11.21 5.51
C THR A 112 5.50 11.61 6.09
N HIS A 113 4.80 10.61 6.61
CA HIS A 113 3.72 10.76 7.55
C HIS A 113 4.12 10.04 8.84
N SER A 114 3.90 10.68 9.98
CA SER A 114 4.07 10.03 11.28
C SER A 114 2.83 10.26 12.13
N CYS A 115 2.20 9.16 12.54
CA CYS A 115 1.11 9.19 13.51
C CYS A 115 1.61 9.20 14.96
N ASN A 116 2.93 9.03 15.18
CA ASN A 116 3.54 8.88 16.49
C ASN A 116 4.05 10.20 17.06
N VAL A 117 3.13 11.14 17.30
CA VAL A 117 3.45 12.46 17.88
C VAL A 117 3.94 12.40 19.33
N ASN A 118 3.89 11.25 20.02
CA ASN A 118 4.21 11.10 21.44
C ASN A 118 5.15 9.92 21.80
N GLY A 119 5.78 9.26 20.84
CA GLY A 119 6.88 8.31 21.09
C GLY A 119 6.50 6.94 21.69
N THR A 120 5.23 6.53 21.64
CA THR A 120 4.81 5.18 22.09
C THR A 120 4.59 4.28 20.87
N ALA A 121 5.58 3.45 20.56
CA ALA A 121 5.59 2.48 19.46
C ALA A 121 4.79 1.19 19.76
N ASP A 122 3.70 1.29 20.53
CA ASP A 122 3.13 0.12 21.23
C ASP A 122 1.92 -0.51 20.54
N ALA A 123 1.46 0.02 19.40
CA ALA A 123 0.33 -0.56 18.66
C ALA A 123 0.77 -1.13 17.32
N PRO A 124 0.22 -2.28 16.88
CA PRO A 124 0.44 -2.73 15.52
C PRO A 124 -0.14 -1.68 14.57
N TYR A 125 0.70 -1.19 13.67
CA TYR A 125 0.27 -0.34 12.56
C TYR A 125 0.14 -1.20 11.31
N PHE A 126 -0.67 -0.78 10.35
CA PHE A 126 -0.58 -1.26 8.98
C PHE A 126 -1.20 -0.22 8.05
N ALA A 127 -0.67 -0.14 6.84
CA ALA A 127 -1.25 0.65 5.78
C ALA A 127 -1.93 -0.27 4.76
N MET A 128 -3.05 0.17 4.20
CA MET A 128 -3.75 -0.57 3.16
C MET A 128 -4.39 0.35 2.12
N VAL A 129 -4.48 -0.15 0.90
CA VAL A 129 -5.37 0.44 -0.11
C VAL A 129 -6.77 -0.10 0.12
N THR A 130 -7.72 0.81 0.36
CA THR A 130 -9.12 0.46 0.59
C THR A 130 -9.87 0.28 -0.72
N ASP A 131 -11.03 -0.37 -0.65
CA ASP A 131 -11.95 -0.52 -1.78
C ASP A 131 -12.51 0.81 -2.30
N GLY A 132 -12.40 1.88 -1.51
CA GLY A 132 -12.79 3.25 -1.86
C GLY A 132 -11.72 4.04 -2.61
N GLY A 133 -10.50 3.48 -2.75
CA GLY A 133 -9.40 4.15 -3.43
C GLY A 133 -8.58 5.10 -2.56
N ASP A 134 -8.61 4.90 -1.25
CA ASP A 134 -7.75 5.60 -0.30
C ASP A 134 -6.64 4.69 0.22
N LEU A 135 -5.43 5.23 0.38
CA LEU A 135 -4.39 4.65 1.22
C LEU A 135 -4.69 5.07 2.67
N VAL A 136 -4.89 4.10 3.54
CA VAL A 136 -5.26 4.34 4.94
C VAL A 136 -4.27 3.64 5.85
N GLU A 137 -3.75 4.37 6.83
CA GLU A 137 -2.99 3.82 7.93
C GLU A 137 -3.92 3.59 9.13
N TYR A 138 -3.87 2.36 9.65
CA TYR A 138 -4.62 1.94 10.82
C TYR A 138 -3.69 1.67 11.98
N LYS A 139 -4.21 1.93 13.17
CA LYS A 139 -3.65 1.49 14.45
C LYS A 139 -4.49 0.33 14.99
N GLY A 140 -3.83 -0.64 15.63
CA GLY A 140 -4.50 -1.75 16.28
C GLY A 140 -5.09 -2.77 15.28
N ASN A 141 -6.39 -3.05 15.41
CA ASN A 141 -7.07 -4.12 14.68
C ASN A 141 -7.79 -3.66 13.39
N GLY A 142 -7.48 -2.46 12.89
CA GLY A 142 -8.10 -1.94 11.67
C GLY A 142 -9.38 -1.13 11.87
N THR A 143 -9.65 -0.67 13.09
CA THR A 143 -10.79 0.22 13.39
C THR A 143 -10.36 1.66 13.67
N ASP A 144 -9.16 1.86 14.19
CA ASP A 144 -8.61 3.19 14.45
C ASP A 144 -7.83 3.69 13.23
N VAL A 145 -8.46 4.55 12.42
CA VAL A 145 -7.79 5.26 11.34
C VAL A 145 -6.92 6.37 11.94
N VAL A 146 -5.62 6.33 11.68
CA VAL A 146 -4.68 7.36 12.15
C VAL A 146 -4.29 8.33 11.04
N TRP A 147 -4.39 7.89 9.78
CA TRP A 147 -4.17 8.74 8.62
C TRP A 147 -4.83 8.16 7.36
N THR A 148 -5.13 9.04 6.40
CA THR A 148 -5.61 8.66 5.08
C THR A 148 -5.08 9.61 4.02
N SER A 149 -4.79 9.08 2.83
CA SER A 149 -4.49 9.86 1.64
C SER A 149 -5.60 10.82 1.27
N ALA A 150 -6.84 10.61 1.75
CA ALA A 150 -7.98 11.51 1.56
C ALA A 150 -7.88 12.81 2.39
N ASP A 151 -7.01 12.85 3.40
CA ASP A 151 -6.81 14.03 4.22
C ASP A 151 -5.81 14.99 3.56
N VAL A 152 -6.31 16.10 3.05
CA VAL A 152 -5.50 17.16 2.42
C VAL A 152 -4.72 18.00 3.44
N SER A 153 -5.09 17.97 4.72
CA SER A 153 -4.50 18.84 5.75
C SER A 153 -3.16 18.34 6.31
N THR A 154 -2.81 17.08 6.04
CA THR A 154 -1.64 16.39 6.61
C THR A 154 -0.57 16.05 5.58
N GLN A 155 -0.67 16.60 4.37
CA GLN A 155 0.31 16.39 3.30
C GLN A 155 1.59 17.18 3.62
N ASN A 156 2.65 16.49 4.06
CA ASN A 156 3.91 17.11 4.47
C ASN A 156 5.07 16.71 3.53
N PRO A 157 5.10 17.20 2.28
CA PRO A 157 6.20 16.93 1.36
C PRO A 157 7.50 17.55 1.88
N ILE A 158 8.59 16.78 1.82
CA ILE A 158 9.94 17.27 2.11
C ILE A 158 10.52 17.86 0.80
N ALA A 159 11.49 18.76 0.92
CA ALA A 159 12.16 19.38 -0.22
C ALA A 159 12.58 18.36 -1.30
N GLY A 160 11.90 18.40 -2.44
CA GLY A 160 12.09 17.44 -3.53
C GLY A 160 10.93 16.48 -3.76
N SER A 161 9.81 16.61 -3.05
CA SER A 161 8.57 15.91 -3.38
C SER A 161 7.36 16.82 -3.45
N VAL A 162 6.29 16.33 -4.08
CA VAL A 162 4.96 16.95 -4.06
C VAL A 162 3.92 15.85 -3.87
N ALA A 163 3.04 16.01 -2.89
CA ALA A 163 1.82 15.23 -2.81
C ALA A 163 0.73 15.90 -3.65
N LYS A 164 0.13 15.15 -4.59
CA LYS A 164 -0.95 15.63 -5.45
C LYS A 164 -2.23 14.89 -5.14
N PHE A 165 -3.31 15.65 -5.03
CA PHE A 165 -4.64 15.15 -4.71
C PHE A 165 -5.55 15.33 -5.91
N GLN A 166 -6.18 14.24 -6.37
CA GLN A 166 -7.15 14.16 -7.47
C GLN A 166 -6.73 14.85 -8.80
N TYR A 167 -6.55 14.02 -9.83
CA TYR A 167 -6.33 14.42 -11.22
C TYR A 167 -5.06 15.25 -11.43
N GLY A 168 -3.90 14.59 -11.43
CA GLY A 168 -2.66 15.22 -11.85
C GLY A 168 -1.58 14.19 -12.16
N ASP A 169 -1.07 14.22 -13.39
CA ASP A 169 0.13 13.48 -13.74
C ASP A 169 1.33 14.03 -12.94
N CYS A 170 2.34 13.20 -12.69
CA CYS A 170 3.66 13.63 -12.22
C CYS A 170 4.44 14.40 -13.31
N THR A 171 3.75 15.22 -14.12
CA THR A 171 4.37 16.19 -15.00
C THR A 171 4.78 17.42 -14.20
N LEU A 172 6.08 17.71 -14.25
CA LEU A 172 6.66 19.00 -13.88
C LEU A 172 5.96 20.08 -14.72
N SER A 173 5.23 21.02 -14.09
CA SER A 173 5.05 22.31 -14.72
C SER A 173 6.44 22.94 -14.81
N LYS A 174 7.00 22.97 -16.03
CA LYS A 174 8.21 23.74 -16.34
C LYS A 174 8.03 25.20 -15.97
#